data_AF-A0A9D4W733-F1
#
_entry.id   AF-A0A9D4W733-F1
#
_cell.length_a   1.000
_cell.length_b   1.000
_cell.length_c   1.000
_cell.angle_alpha   90.00
_cell.angle_beta   90.00
_cell.angle_gamma   90.00
#
_symmetry.space_group_name_H-M   'P 1'
#
loop_
_entity.id
_entity.type
_entity.pdbx_description
1 polymer ?
#
loop_
_entity_poly.entity_id
_entity_poly.type
_entity_poly.pdbx_seq_one_letter_code
_entity_poly.pdbx_strand_id
1 'polypeptide(L)'
;MYNMVEQGLIQEAVFSFWFNRKPEEEEEEGGEIVFGGVDPSHYKGNHTYVPVTRKGYWQFDMEDVIIDGNSTGYCADGCSAIADSGTSLLAGPTTVITMINHAIGASGVVSKECKTIVAEYGQTILDLLLSEAQPRKICSQIGLCAFDGTRGVK
;
A
#
# COMPACT_ATOMS: atom_id res chain seq x y z
N MET A 1 -2.44 -12.20 -22.80
CA MET A 1 -1.48 -13.10 -22.14
C MET A 1 -1.86 -14.58 -22.26
N TYR A 2 -2.97 -15.06 -21.68
CA TYR A 2 -3.38 -16.48 -21.77
C TYR A 2 -3.33 -17.05 -23.19
N ASN A 3 -4.00 -16.39 -24.15
CA ASN A 3 -3.97 -16.81 -25.55
C ASN A 3 -2.55 -16.84 -26.15
N MET A 4 -1.66 -15.92 -25.78
CA MET A 4 -0.29 -15.89 -26.31
C MET A 4 0.54 -17.07 -25.77
N VAL A 5 0.33 -17.44 -24.51
CA VAL A 5 0.93 -18.64 -23.90
C VAL A 5 0.40 -19.88 -24.60
N GLU A 6 -0.93 -20.00 -24.70
CA GLU A 6 -1.60 -21.19 -25.28
C GLU A 6 -1.26 -21.39 -26.76
N GLN A 7 -1.11 -20.30 -27.52
CA GLN A 7 -0.74 -20.34 -28.94
C GLN A 7 0.77 -20.43 -29.16
N GLY A 8 1.60 -20.43 -28.10
CA GLY A 8 3.05 -20.53 -28.21
C GLY A 8 3.70 -19.31 -28.87
N LEU A 9 3.12 -18.12 -28.72
CA LEU A 9 3.59 -16.87 -29.32
C LEU A 9 4.71 -16.20 -28.52
N ILE A 10 5.04 -16.72 -27.34
CA ILE A 10 6.05 -16.18 -26.44
C ILE A 10 6.96 -17.30 -25.93
N GLN A 11 8.22 -16.96 -25.69
CA GLN A 11 9.24 -17.92 -25.26
C GLN A 11 9.10 -18.27 -23.78
N GLU A 12 8.88 -17.26 -22.93
CA GLU A 12 8.69 -17.41 -21.50
C GLU A 12 7.30 -16.91 -21.07
N ALA A 13 6.69 -17.55 -20.07
CA ALA A 13 5.36 -17.15 -19.57
C ALA A 13 5.44 -15.94 -18.61
N VAL A 14 6.16 -14.90 -19.02
CA VAL A 14 6.38 -13.66 -18.29
C VAL A 14 6.10 -12.44 -19.17
N PHE A 15 5.88 -11.30 -18.55
CA PHE A 15 5.91 -10.00 -19.20
C PHE A 15 6.50 -8.98 -18.24
N SER A 16 7.08 -7.92 -18.76
CA SER A 16 7.70 -6.85 -17.97
C SER A 16 7.33 -5.48 -18.50
N PHE A 17 7.41 -4.50 -17.60
CA PHE A 17 7.22 -3.10 -17.92
C PHE A 17 8.48 -2.32 -17.55
N TRP A 18 8.84 -1.39 -18.42
CA TRP A 18 9.71 -0.28 -18.11
C TRP A 18 8.93 1.02 -18.36
N PHE A 19 8.94 1.93 -17.39
CA PHE A 19 8.30 3.24 -17.52
C PHE A 19 9.38 4.30 -17.51
N ASN A 20 9.48 5.08 -18.58
CA ASN A 20 10.33 6.25 -18.57
C ASN A 20 9.76 7.30 -17.62
N ARG A 21 10.64 7.96 -16.87
CA ARG A 21 10.30 9.00 -15.89
C ARG A 21 10.84 10.36 -16.30
N LYS A 22 11.56 10.45 -17.42
CA LYS A 22 12.04 11.71 -17.96
C LYS A 22 10.90 12.48 -18.63
N PRO A 23 10.94 13.82 -18.61
CA PRO A 23 10.00 14.64 -19.35
C PRO A 23 10.09 14.34 -20.85
N GLU A 24 8.96 14.43 -21.57
CA GLU A 24 8.91 14.24 -23.03
C GLU A 24 9.81 15.22 -23.78
N GLU A 25 10.10 16.38 -23.19
CA GLU A 25 11.03 17.38 -23.74
C GLU A 25 12.49 16.89 -23.76
N GLU A 26 12.84 15.91 -22.93
CA GLU A 26 14.18 15.33 -22.82
C GLU A 26 14.32 14.01 -23.60
N GLU A 27 13.27 13.18 -23.64
CA GLU A 27 13.25 11.90 -24.35
C GLU A 27 11.85 11.59 -24.91
N GLU A 28 11.79 11.12 -26.16
CA GLU A 28 10.52 10.78 -26.84
C GLU A 28 9.91 9.44 -26.35
N GLU A 29 10.72 8.54 -25.79
CA GLU A 29 10.27 7.19 -25.44
C GLU A 29 9.64 7.16 -24.04
N GLY A 30 8.32 6.94 -23.97
CA GLY A 30 7.59 6.94 -22.69
C GLY A 30 7.74 5.66 -21.85
N GLY A 31 8.17 4.56 -22.46
CA GLY A 31 8.31 3.26 -21.80
C GLY A 31 8.18 2.08 -22.76
N GLU A 32 8.35 0.87 -22.23
CA GLU A 32 8.32 -0.38 -22.97
C GLU A 32 7.50 -1.43 -22.21
N ILE A 33 6.76 -2.25 -22.95
CA ILE A 33 6.19 -3.51 -22.46
C ILE A 33 6.76 -4.68 -23.28
N VAL A 34 7.31 -5.67 -22.60
CA VAL A 34 7.83 -6.89 -23.22
C VAL A 34 6.94 -8.06 -22.84
N PHE A 35 6.41 -8.76 -23.84
CA PHE A 35 5.74 -10.04 -23.65
C PHE A 35 6.71 -11.16 -24.00
N GLY A 36 6.91 -12.12 -23.08
CA GLY A 36 7.75 -13.28 -23.34
C GLY A 36 9.19 -13.18 -22.87
N GLY A 37 9.54 -12.15 -22.10
CA GLY A 37 10.90 -11.93 -21.60
C GLY A 37 11.01 -10.65 -20.78
N VAL A 38 12.25 -10.22 -20.55
CA VAL A 38 12.64 -8.98 -19.87
C VAL A 38 13.82 -8.38 -20.62
N ASP A 39 13.80 -7.08 -20.93
CA ASP A 39 14.97 -6.41 -21.52
C ASP A 39 16.00 -6.06 -20.41
N PRO A 40 17.22 -6.64 -20.45
CA PRO A 40 18.30 -6.30 -19.51
C PRO A 40 18.79 -4.85 -19.59
N SER A 41 18.46 -4.10 -20.65
CA SER A 41 18.81 -2.68 -20.77
C SER A 41 18.07 -1.79 -19.75
N HIS A 42 16.90 -2.24 -19.29
CA HIS A 42 15.95 -1.44 -18.50
C HIS A 42 15.98 -1.68 -16.98
N TYR A 43 16.92 -2.47 -16.46
CA TYR A 43 17.10 -2.65 -15.03
C TYR A 43 18.58 -2.79 -14.62
N LYS A 44 18.86 -2.69 -13.32
CA LYS A 44 20.20 -2.90 -12.75
C LYS A 44 20.12 -3.91 -11.62
N GLY A 45 21.13 -4.76 -11.51
CA GLY A 45 21.18 -5.80 -10.47
C GLY A 45 20.18 -6.92 -10.72
N ASN A 46 19.67 -7.53 -9.64
CA ASN A 46 18.77 -8.68 -9.72
C ASN A 46 17.34 -8.30 -9.35
N HIS A 47 16.37 -9.00 -9.93
CA HIS A 47 14.98 -8.92 -9.51
C HIS A 47 14.77 -9.63 -8.17
N THR A 48 13.97 -9.00 -7.31
CA THR A 48 13.44 -9.66 -6.10
C THR A 48 12.06 -10.20 -6.42
N TYR A 49 11.89 -11.52 -6.36
CA TYR A 49 10.63 -12.18 -6.66
C TYR A 49 9.87 -12.50 -5.38
N VAL A 50 8.59 -12.15 -5.36
CA VAL A 50 7.63 -12.52 -4.32
C VAL A 50 6.45 -13.26 -4.97
N PRO A 51 5.88 -14.27 -4.29
CA PRO A 51 4.79 -15.05 -4.86
C PRO A 51 3.48 -14.26 -4.90
N VAL A 52 2.62 -14.58 -5.87
CA VAL A 52 1.26 -14.06 -5.89
C VAL A 52 0.44 -14.70 -4.76
N THR A 53 -0.15 -13.88 -3.89
CA THR A 53 -0.90 -14.34 -2.70
C THR A 53 -2.38 -14.52 -2.98
N ARG A 54 -2.94 -13.77 -3.94
CA ARG A 54 -4.33 -13.89 -4.37
C ARG A 54 -4.47 -13.87 -5.89
N LYS A 55 -4.71 -15.03 -6.50
CA LYS A 55 -4.97 -15.15 -7.94
C LYS A 55 -6.25 -14.37 -8.32
N GLY A 56 -6.15 -13.62 -9.40
CA GLY A 56 -7.15 -12.62 -9.83
C GLY A 56 -6.57 -11.20 -9.87
N TYR A 57 -5.52 -10.97 -9.08
CA TYR A 57 -4.71 -9.74 -9.08
C TYR A 57 -3.23 -10.10 -9.10
N TRP A 58 -2.37 -9.19 -9.55
CA TRP A 58 -0.94 -9.24 -9.30
C TRP A 58 -0.65 -8.76 -7.87
N GLN A 59 -1.25 -9.46 -6.90
CA GLN A 59 -1.20 -9.16 -5.49
C GLN A 59 -0.13 -10.01 -4.80
N PHE A 60 0.66 -9.39 -3.92
CA PHE A 60 1.70 -10.04 -3.12
C PHE A 60 1.71 -9.46 -1.70
N ASP A 61 2.36 -10.17 -0.78
CA ASP A 61 2.57 -9.67 0.58
C ASP A 61 3.74 -8.67 0.59
N MET A 62 3.54 -7.59 1.34
CA MET A 62 4.49 -6.52 1.56
C MET A 62 4.68 -6.37 3.07
N GLU A 63 5.91 -6.01 3.47
CA GLU A 63 6.23 -5.66 4.85
C GLU A 63 5.73 -4.24 5.16
N ASP A 64 6.48 -3.50 5.98
CA ASP A 64 6.10 -2.18 6.43
C ASP A 64 6.38 -1.07 5.43
N VAL A 65 5.68 0.05 5.61
CA VAL A 65 5.98 1.32 4.96
C VAL A 65 6.83 2.16 5.92
N ILE A 66 7.98 2.61 5.44
CA ILE A 66 8.94 3.40 6.20
C ILE A 66 8.93 4.85 5.70
N ILE A 67 8.84 5.81 6.61
CA ILE A 67 8.90 7.26 6.33
C ILE A 67 10.06 7.85 7.11
N ASP A 68 11.05 8.41 6.41
CA ASP A 68 12.25 9.00 7.01
C ASP A 68 12.95 8.06 8.01
N GLY A 69 13.12 6.80 7.61
CA GLY A 69 13.74 5.76 8.45
C GLY A 69 12.86 5.19 9.56
N ASN A 70 11.66 5.72 9.77
CA ASN A 70 10.74 5.29 10.82
C ASN A 70 9.57 4.46 10.29
N SER A 71 9.26 3.38 11.00
CA SER A 71 8.08 2.55 10.77
C SER A 71 6.79 3.36 10.89
N THR A 72 5.84 3.12 9.99
CA THR A 72 4.47 3.65 10.15
C THR A 72 3.65 2.86 11.17
N GLY A 73 4.12 1.67 11.56
CA GLY A 73 3.45 0.73 12.47
C GLY A 73 2.20 0.07 11.89
N TYR A 74 1.60 0.62 10.83
CA TYR A 74 0.34 0.13 10.28
C TYR A 74 0.52 -1.17 9.49
N CYS A 75 1.57 -1.26 8.68
CA CYS A 75 1.90 -2.44 7.88
C CYS A 75 3.05 -3.26 8.49
N ALA A 76 3.40 -3.03 9.76
CA ALA A 76 4.48 -3.73 10.44
C ALA A 76 4.26 -5.25 10.54
N ASP A 77 2.99 -5.67 10.69
CA ASP A 77 2.59 -7.09 10.67
C ASP A 77 2.29 -7.60 9.24
N GLY A 78 2.63 -6.82 8.22
CA GLY A 78 2.38 -7.11 6.83
C GLY A 78 1.10 -6.47 6.27
N CYS A 79 1.18 -6.11 4.99
CA CYS A 79 0.07 -5.61 4.19
C CYS A 79 0.05 -6.35 2.84
N SER A 80 -1.08 -6.34 2.14
CA SER A 80 -1.11 -6.75 0.74
C SER A 80 -0.83 -5.56 -0.17
N ALA A 81 -0.06 -5.80 -1.23
CA ALA A 81 0.21 -4.83 -2.30
C ALA A 81 -0.22 -5.40 -3.65
N ILE A 82 -0.57 -4.53 -4.59
CA ILE A 82 -0.89 -4.88 -5.98
C ILE A 82 0.01 -4.07 -6.90
N ALA A 83 0.69 -4.74 -7.83
CA ALA A 83 1.35 -4.07 -8.95
C ALA A 83 0.30 -3.79 -10.04
N ASP A 84 -0.06 -2.52 -10.21
CA ASP A 84 -1.07 -2.09 -11.18
C ASP A 84 -0.50 -1.01 -12.11
N SER A 85 -0.08 -1.42 -13.30
CA SER A 85 0.37 -0.51 -14.36
C SER A 85 -0.73 0.42 -14.89
N GLY A 86 -2.00 0.15 -14.58
CA GLY A 86 -3.14 0.98 -14.97
C GLY A 86 -3.38 2.19 -14.07
N THR A 87 -2.66 2.30 -12.96
CA THR A 87 -2.81 3.39 -11.99
C THR A 87 -1.51 4.20 -11.84
N SER A 88 -1.62 5.53 -11.83
CA SER A 88 -0.45 6.41 -11.68
C SER A 88 -0.08 6.72 -10.21
N LEU A 89 -1.06 6.72 -9.31
CA LEU A 89 -0.87 7.07 -7.89
C LEU A 89 -0.64 5.83 -7.03
N LEU A 90 0.17 5.99 -5.98
CA LEU A 90 0.22 5.02 -4.89
C LEU A 90 -1.02 5.18 -4.01
N ALA A 91 -1.82 4.13 -3.94
CA ALA A 91 -2.98 4.06 -3.05
C ALA A 91 -2.66 3.17 -1.84
N GLY A 92 -3.09 3.58 -0.65
CA GLY A 92 -2.84 2.84 0.58
C GLY A 92 -3.78 3.24 1.71
N PRO A 93 -3.63 2.61 2.90
CA PRO A 93 -4.44 2.92 4.07
C PRO A 93 -4.38 4.40 4.43
N THR A 94 -5.53 5.00 4.74
CA THR A 94 -5.64 6.44 5.06
C THR A 94 -4.70 6.87 6.17
N THR A 95 -4.46 6.01 7.16
CA THR A 95 -3.50 6.25 8.25
C THR A 95 -2.09 6.48 7.71
N VAL A 96 -1.59 5.60 6.84
CA VAL A 96 -0.26 5.71 6.23
C VAL A 96 -0.18 6.93 5.31
N ILE A 97 -1.19 7.15 4.46
CA ILE A 97 -1.21 8.32 3.56
C ILE A 97 -1.23 9.64 4.35
N THR A 98 -1.92 9.69 5.49
CA THR A 98 -1.95 10.87 6.36
C THR A 98 -0.58 11.13 6.99
N MET A 99 0.14 10.08 7.41
CA MET A 99 1.53 10.20 7.90
C MET A 99 2.47 10.71 6.81
N ILE A 100 2.36 10.18 5.58
CA ILE A 100 3.14 10.65 4.42
C ILE A 100 2.84 12.12 4.14
N ASN A 101 1.56 12.50 4.04
CA ASN A 101 1.15 13.88 3.77
C ASN A 101 1.72 14.85 4.82
N HIS A 102 1.67 14.47 6.10
CA HIS A 102 2.27 15.27 7.16
C HIS A 102 3.79 15.39 7.00
N ALA A 103 4.49 14.29 6.70
CA ALA A 103 5.95 14.28 6.54
C ALA A 103 6.44 15.13 5.35
N ILE A 104 5.69 15.17 4.24
CA ILE A 104 6.06 15.93 3.03
C ILE A 104 5.46 17.35 3.00
N GLY A 105 4.71 17.75 4.04
CA GLY A 105 4.04 19.06 4.08
C GLY A 105 2.85 19.20 3.12
N ALA A 106 2.27 18.09 2.66
CA ALA A 106 1.09 18.12 1.82
C ALA A 106 -0.14 18.55 2.62
N SER A 107 -1.02 19.33 1.99
CA SER A 107 -2.28 19.74 2.61
C SER A 107 -3.28 18.58 2.59
N GLY A 108 -3.65 18.10 3.79
CA GLY A 108 -4.74 17.15 3.97
C GLY A 108 -6.11 17.84 4.10
N VAL A 109 -7.18 17.08 3.88
CA VAL A 109 -8.54 17.55 4.19
C VAL A 109 -8.76 17.49 5.71
N VAL A 110 -9.26 18.59 6.28
CA VAL A 110 -9.64 18.63 7.70
C VAL A 110 -10.84 17.71 7.93
N SER A 111 -10.64 16.58 8.61
CA SER A 111 -11.74 15.73 9.08
C SER A 111 -12.33 16.29 10.39
N LYS A 112 -13.61 16.64 10.35
CA LYS A 112 -14.35 17.08 11.53
C LYS A 112 -14.52 15.94 12.52
N GLU A 113 -14.81 14.73 12.02
CA GLU A 113 -14.97 13.51 12.80
C GLU A 113 -13.69 13.18 13.57
N CYS A 114 -12.52 13.24 12.90
CA CYS A 114 -11.23 13.03 13.54
C CYS A 114 -10.98 14.07 14.65
N LYS A 115 -11.24 15.35 14.36
CA LYS A 115 -11.10 16.42 15.37
C LYS A 115 -12.03 16.22 16.56
N THR A 116 -13.27 15.79 16.35
CA THR A 116 -14.21 15.47 17.42
C THR A 116 -13.73 14.31 18.28
N ILE A 117 -13.26 13.21 17.66
CA ILE A 117 -12.73 12.07 18.41
C ILE A 117 -11.51 12.47 19.26
N VAL A 118 -10.59 13.24 18.68
CA VAL A 118 -9.40 13.72 19.41
C VAL A 118 -9.81 14.63 20.56
N ALA A 119 -10.76 15.55 20.35
CA ALA A 119 -11.19 16.49 21.37
C ALA A 119 -11.97 15.83 22.52
N GLU A 120 -12.86 14.88 22.20
CA GLU A 120 -13.76 14.27 23.19
C GLU A 120 -13.16 13.02 23.85
N TYR A 121 -12.42 12.21 23.10
CA TYR A 121 -11.94 10.89 23.55
C TYR A 121 -10.42 10.76 23.53
N GLY A 122 -9.67 11.76 23.05
CA GLY A 122 -8.22 11.66 22.86
C GLY A 122 -7.46 11.29 24.13
N GLN A 123 -7.78 11.93 25.26
CA GLN A 123 -7.16 11.59 26.55
C GLN A 123 -7.56 10.20 27.03
N THR A 124 -8.84 9.84 26.96
CA THR A 124 -9.32 8.50 27.34
C THR A 124 -8.64 7.40 26.51
N ILE A 125 -8.48 7.60 25.20
CA ILE A 125 -7.78 6.66 24.32
C ILE A 125 -6.31 6.55 24.72
N LEU A 126 -5.65 7.68 25.01
CA LEU A 126 -4.25 7.70 25.42
C LEU A 126 -4.06 7.00 26.78
N ASP A 127 -4.91 7.25 27.75
CA ASP A 127 -4.88 6.60 29.07
C ASP A 127 -5.12 5.09 28.97
N LEU A 128 -6.04 4.65 28.10
CA LEU A 128 -6.27 3.23 27.83
C LEU A 128 -5.05 2.57 27.19
N LEU A 129 -4.38 3.25 26.25
CA LEU A 129 -3.15 2.75 25.65
C LEU A 129 -2.01 2.66 26.68
N LEU A 130 -1.87 3.68 27.54
CA LEU A 130 -0.84 3.72 28.59
C LEU A 130 -1.07 2.68 29.69
N SER A 131 -2.33 2.29 29.92
CA SER A 131 -2.70 1.19 30.81
C SER A 131 -2.66 -0.19 30.14
N GLU A 132 -2.01 -0.28 28.96
CA GLU A 132 -1.81 -1.51 28.21
C GLU A 132 -3.13 -2.21 27.79
N ALA A 133 -4.20 -1.44 27.60
CA ALA A 133 -5.42 -1.98 27.02
C ALA A 133 -5.17 -2.46 25.58
N GLN A 134 -5.86 -3.54 25.18
CA GLN A 134 -5.73 -4.08 23.82
C GLN A 134 -6.22 -3.06 22.79
N PRO A 135 -5.36 -2.55 21.88
CA PRO A 135 -5.72 -1.44 20.98
C PRO A 135 -6.98 -1.70 20.15
N ARG A 136 -7.18 -2.94 19.69
CA ARG A 136 -8.35 -3.35 18.91
C ARG A 136 -9.68 -3.23 19.67
N LYS A 137 -9.64 -3.24 21.01
CA LYS A 137 -10.83 -3.17 21.85
C LYS A 137 -11.17 -1.76 22.32
N ILE A 138 -10.20 -0.83 22.29
CA ILE A 138 -10.37 0.52 22.86
C ILE A 138 -11.60 1.22 22.28
N CYS A 139 -11.78 1.24 20.95
CA CYS A 139 -12.92 1.90 20.32
C CYS A 139 -14.28 1.34 20.77
N SER A 140 -14.36 0.03 21.01
CA SER A 140 -15.57 -0.60 21.53
C SER A 140 -15.80 -0.33 23.02
N GLN A 141 -14.73 -0.27 23.82
CA GLN A 141 -14.81 0.04 25.26
C GLN A 141 -15.34 1.46 25.51
N ILE A 142 -14.96 2.42 24.67
CA ILE A 142 -15.47 3.79 24.71
C ILE A 142 -16.80 3.96 23.97
N GLY A 143 -17.38 2.86 23.46
CA GLY A 143 -18.73 2.85 22.86
C GLY A 143 -18.83 3.40 21.44
N LEU A 144 -17.70 3.73 20.78
CA LEU A 144 -17.67 4.27 19.42
C LEU A 144 -17.72 3.19 18.33
N CYS A 145 -17.32 1.95 18.64
CA CYS A 145 -17.37 0.82 17.70
C CYS A 145 -18.33 -0.28 18.16
N ALA A 146 -19.02 -0.92 17.21
CA ALA A 146 -19.91 -2.08 17.46
C ALA A 146 -19.16 -3.43 17.43
N PHE A 147 -17.88 -3.44 17.08
CA PHE A 147 -17.04 -4.63 16.93
C PHE A 147 -15.74 -4.43 17.72
N ASP A 148 -15.30 -5.46 18.43
CA ASP A 148 -14.10 -5.42 19.30
C ASP A 148 -12.83 -6.00 18.66
N GLY A 149 -12.90 -6.34 17.37
CA GLY A 149 -11.84 -7.04 16.64
C GLY A 149 -12.07 -8.55 16.48
N THR A 150 -12.98 -9.15 17.27
CA THR A 150 -13.27 -10.60 17.24
C THR A 150 -14.76 -10.91 17.14
N ARG A 151 -15.62 -10.09 17.73
CA ARG A 151 -17.07 -10.29 17.75
C ARG A 151 -17.82 -8.96 17.87
N GLY A 152 -19.12 -9.00 17.56
CA GLY A 152 -20.02 -7.89 17.85
C GLY A 152 -20.19 -7.69 19.36
N VAL A 153 -20.19 -6.43 19.80
CA VAL A 153 -20.25 -6.03 21.21
C VAL A 153 -21.35 -4.99 21.49
N LYS A 154 -22.26 -4.81 20.53
CA LYS A 154 -23.51 -4.06 20.66
C LYS A 154 -24.67 -4.91 20.16
#